data_AF-A0A662CPH3-F1
#
_entry.id   AF-A0A662CPH3-F1
#
_cell.length_a   1.000
_cell.length_b   1.000
_cell.length_c   1.000
_cell.angle_alpha   90.00
_cell.angle_beta   90.00
_cell.angle_gamma   90.00
#
_symmetry.space_group_name_H-M   'P 1'
#
loop_
_entity.id
_entity.type
_entity.pdbx_description
1 polymer ?
#
loop_
_entity_poly.entity_id
_entity_poly.type
_entity_poly.pdbx_seq_one_letter_code
_entity_poly.pdbx_strand_id
1 'polypeptide(L)'
;MTPKKLFKDYLKGLASVAQRGDAREESFYPVLAALVENFATATGYKNAQVTIQPRPTEAGNPDFRVWDGQGEIVGYIEAKHPQENLDRIEGTSQLKRYLGTFPNLVLTNFLEFRLYRNGQRINSALLAQPVIVHGLKVTPPLQEPDRTAQLLEQFLDFSLPPSLSAKDLAVALAKRTRFLRDIVLEELKEGNKRLSGFFQAFQKYLVGGLTPEGFSDLYAQTITYGLFASRTRSQNGFSRRSAFENIPRTLGILRELFRFISLEDLPPQMEWIVDDIAHVLAVADVSAILDQFFKEGKGSDPIVHFYETFLAEYDPNERERRGVYYTPEPVVDYIVRGIHSILKNHFDKPDGLANQGVTLLDPAAGTMTFVARAAQEAVGEFEQKYGSGARESLIQDHILKNFYAFELMMAPYAVGHLKMALFLENLGHPLSEDERIRFYLTNTLDMSELEESVLPGLSSLAKESHLAGEVKKEKPILVILGNPPYSGHSANRGEWIRSLINDYKKMDSKPLDEKQIKWLQDDYVKFLRLPSGK
;
A
#
# COMPACT_ATOMS: atom_id res chain seq x y z
N MET A 1 7.32 -43.28 -4.36
CA MET A 1 8.67 -43.44 -3.74
C MET A 1 8.52 -43.23 -2.25
N THR A 2 9.12 -44.05 -1.37
CA THR A 2 8.89 -43.87 0.09
C THR A 2 9.64 -42.65 0.62
N PRO A 3 9.08 -41.88 1.58
CA PRO A 3 9.76 -40.73 2.21
C PRO A 3 11.17 -41.04 2.71
N LYS A 4 11.36 -42.23 3.31
CA LYS A 4 12.67 -42.70 3.78
C LYS A 4 13.73 -42.81 2.67
N LYS A 5 13.33 -43.15 1.43
CA LYS A 5 14.27 -43.19 0.30
C LYS A 5 14.68 -41.78 -0.13
N LEU A 6 13.72 -40.87 -0.22
CA LEU A 6 13.97 -39.45 -0.55
C LEU A 6 14.95 -38.82 0.43
N PHE A 7 14.75 -39.03 1.74
CA PHE A 7 15.67 -38.49 2.74
C PHE A 7 17.07 -39.10 2.68
N LYS A 8 17.21 -40.40 2.36
CA LYS A 8 18.53 -41.01 2.15
C LYS A 8 19.25 -40.38 0.96
N ASP A 9 18.55 -40.15 -0.14
CA ASP A 9 19.13 -39.55 -1.34
C ASP A 9 19.47 -38.07 -1.11
N TYR A 10 18.64 -37.35 -0.36
CA TYR A 10 18.92 -36.00 0.13
C TYR A 10 20.20 -35.92 0.98
N LEU A 11 20.34 -36.79 1.99
CA LEU A 11 21.53 -36.82 2.86
C LEU A 11 22.81 -37.22 2.10
N LYS A 12 22.70 -38.07 1.06
CA LYS A 12 23.83 -38.35 0.15
C LYS A 12 24.21 -37.10 -0.64
N GLY A 13 23.23 -36.34 -1.13
CA GLY A 13 23.45 -35.06 -1.79
C GLY A 13 24.20 -34.07 -0.91
N LEU A 14 23.76 -33.88 0.34
CA LEU A 14 24.43 -33.00 1.31
C LEU A 14 25.87 -33.44 1.59
N ALA A 15 26.11 -34.73 1.79
CA ALA A 15 27.45 -35.27 2.01
C ALA A 15 28.36 -35.04 0.79
N SER A 16 27.84 -35.23 -0.43
CA SER A 16 28.59 -34.98 -1.66
C SER A 16 28.98 -33.50 -1.81
N VAL A 17 28.09 -32.57 -1.44
CA VAL A 17 28.41 -31.13 -1.43
C VAL A 17 29.49 -30.85 -0.38
N ALA A 18 29.35 -31.35 0.84
CA ALA A 18 30.33 -31.16 1.91
C ALA A 18 31.73 -31.73 1.60
N GLN A 19 31.81 -32.78 0.78
CA GLN A 19 33.07 -33.40 0.35
C GLN A 19 33.91 -32.50 -0.57
N ARG A 20 33.30 -31.55 -1.30
CA ARG A 20 34.00 -30.68 -2.26
C ARG A 20 35.05 -29.77 -1.61
N GLY A 21 34.89 -29.46 -0.33
CA GLY A 21 35.88 -28.73 0.48
C GLY A 21 35.79 -27.21 0.40
N ASP A 22 35.04 -26.66 -0.56
CA ASP A 22 34.79 -25.23 -0.79
C ASP A 22 33.30 -24.84 -0.62
N ALA A 23 32.48 -25.78 -0.14
CA ALA A 23 31.04 -25.61 -0.02
C ALA A 23 30.66 -24.45 0.93
N ARG A 24 29.84 -23.54 0.40
CA ARG A 24 29.16 -22.47 1.16
C ARG A 24 27.72 -22.85 1.43
N GLU A 25 27.02 -22.03 2.22
CA GLU A 25 25.58 -22.18 2.48
C GLU A 25 24.78 -22.37 1.18
N GLU A 26 24.99 -21.52 0.17
CA GLU A 26 24.25 -21.61 -1.10
C GLU A 26 24.54 -22.89 -1.89
N SER A 27 25.68 -23.56 -1.62
CA SER A 27 26.04 -24.82 -2.30
C SER A 27 25.08 -25.96 -1.97
N PHE A 28 24.38 -25.88 -0.84
CA PHE A 28 23.40 -26.87 -0.40
C PHE A 28 21.97 -26.59 -0.91
N TYR A 29 21.72 -25.40 -1.47
CA TYR A 29 20.38 -24.95 -1.84
C TYR A 29 19.71 -25.83 -2.90
N PRO A 30 20.40 -26.26 -3.99
CA PRO A 30 19.80 -27.15 -4.98
C PRO A 30 19.37 -28.49 -4.38
N VAL A 31 20.08 -28.97 -3.35
CA VAL A 31 19.78 -30.25 -2.69
C VAL A 31 18.49 -30.13 -1.86
N LEU A 32 18.30 -28.99 -1.17
CA LEU A 32 17.07 -28.71 -0.42
C LEU A 32 15.86 -28.47 -1.34
N ALA A 33 16.03 -27.71 -2.41
CA ALA A 33 14.96 -27.49 -3.39
C ALA A 33 14.50 -28.82 -3.99
N ALA A 34 15.43 -29.67 -4.43
CA ALA A 34 15.12 -30.99 -4.95
C ALA A 34 14.43 -31.89 -3.90
N LEU A 35 14.77 -31.79 -2.61
CA LEU A 35 14.05 -32.53 -1.58
C LEU A 35 12.58 -32.12 -1.53
N VAL A 36 12.31 -30.82 -1.46
CA VAL A 36 10.93 -30.29 -1.32
C VAL A 36 10.09 -30.65 -2.55
N GLU A 37 10.62 -30.46 -3.76
CA GLU A 37 9.92 -30.77 -5.01
C GLU A 37 9.64 -32.27 -5.18
N ASN A 38 10.65 -33.11 -4.92
CA ASN A 38 10.48 -34.56 -5.01
C ASN A 38 9.58 -35.10 -3.90
N PHE A 39 9.60 -34.49 -2.71
CA PHE A 39 8.71 -34.86 -1.61
C PHE A 39 7.26 -34.54 -1.99
N ALA A 40 6.96 -33.32 -2.43
CA ALA A 40 5.62 -32.92 -2.87
C ALA A 40 5.09 -33.85 -3.98
N THR A 41 5.92 -34.13 -4.98
CA THR A 41 5.58 -35.07 -6.08
C THR A 41 5.25 -36.47 -5.55
N ALA A 42 6.02 -36.96 -4.56
CA ALA A 42 5.84 -38.31 -4.04
C ALA A 42 4.62 -38.46 -3.11
N THR A 43 4.19 -37.39 -2.44
CA THR A 43 3.08 -37.38 -1.48
C THR A 43 1.77 -36.83 -2.05
N GLY A 44 1.77 -36.40 -3.32
CA GLY A 44 0.56 -35.97 -4.02
C GLY A 44 0.10 -34.55 -3.68
N TYR A 45 0.93 -33.77 -2.96
CA TYR A 45 0.72 -32.33 -2.83
C TYR A 45 1.03 -31.70 -4.19
N LYS A 46 0.08 -30.87 -4.68
CA LYS A 46 0.10 -30.24 -6.03
C LYS A 46 1.48 -29.70 -6.39
N ASN A 47 1.81 -29.73 -7.69
CA ASN A 47 2.98 -29.17 -8.40
C ASN A 47 3.81 -28.09 -7.66
N ALA A 48 4.42 -28.44 -6.52
CA ALA A 48 5.15 -27.50 -5.71
C ALA A 48 6.45 -27.16 -6.43
N GLN A 49 6.65 -25.87 -6.68
CA GLN A 49 7.85 -25.33 -7.29
C GLN A 49 8.64 -24.59 -6.21
N VAL A 50 9.95 -24.71 -6.27
CA VAL A 50 10.85 -24.01 -5.36
C VAL A 50 11.62 -22.95 -6.13
N THR A 51 11.47 -21.69 -5.74
CA THR A 51 12.30 -20.59 -6.24
C THR A 51 13.37 -20.26 -5.20
N ILE A 52 14.63 -20.29 -5.63
CA ILE A 52 15.82 -20.02 -4.80
C ILE A 52 16.31 -18.60 -5.11
N GLN A 53 16.31 -17.70 -4.12
CA GLN A 53 16.86 -16.35 -4.28
C GLN A 53 17.52 -15.85 -2.98
N PRO A 54 18.67 -16.41 -2.59
CA PRO A 54 19.46 -15.88 -1.48
C PRO A 54 19.79 -14.42 -1.73
N ARG A 55 19.64 -13.60 -0.69
CA ARG A 55 20.30 -12.29 -0.63
C ARG A 55 20.91 -12.12 0.75
N PRO A 56 22.18 -11.70 0.84
CA PRO A 56 22.87 -11.55 2.11
C PRO A 56 22.41 -10.35 2.93
N THR A 57 21.41 -9.60 2.47
CA THR A 57 20.96 -8.38 3.16
C THR A 57 19.99 -8.72 4.29
N GLU A 58 20.14 -8.03 5.42
CA GLU A 58 19.19 -8.16 6.53
C GLU A 58 17.77 -7.76 6.14
N ALA A 59 17.55 -7.04 5.02
CA ALA A 59 16.25 -6.59 4.50
C ALA A 59 15.61 -7.52 3.44
N GLY A 60 16.31 -8.58 2.99
CA GLY A 60 15.81 -9.49 1.96
C GLY A 60 14.69 -10.42 2.41
N ASN A 61 14.04 -11.08 1.44
CA ASN A 61 13.13 -12.23 1.63
C ASN A 61 13.88 -13.45 2.15
N PRO A 62 13.15 -14.47 2.65
CA PRO A 62 13.73 -15.77 2.96
C PRO A 62 14.41 -16.42 1.74
N ASP A 63 15.33 -17.35 1.96
CA ASP A 63 16.11 -17.97 0.88
C ASP A 63 15.29 -18.70 -0.20
N PHE A 64 14.16 -19.30 0.20
CA PHE A 64 13.31 -20.08 -0.68
C PHE A 64 11.85 -19.64 -0.58
N ARG A 65 11.20 -19.57 -1.75
CA ARG A 65 9.74 -19.48 -1.89
C ARG A 65 9.21 -20.80 -2.45
N VAL A 66 8.19 -21.36 -1.80
CA VAL A 66 7.49 -22.58 -2.24
C VAL A 66 6.06 -22.20 -2.63
N TRP A 67 5.66 -22.57 -3.84
CA TRP A 67 4.39 -22.17 -4.45
C TRP A 67 3.93 -23.21 -5.47
N ASP A 68 2.68 -23.14 -5.92
CA ASP A 68 2.07 -24.16 -6.80
C ASP A 68 2.30 -23.94 -8.31
N GLY A 69 3.05 -22.89 -8.67
CA GLY A 69 3.27 -22.49 -10.07
C GLY A 69 2.09 -21.78 -10.74
N GLN A 70 0.94 -21.68 -10.06
CA GLN A 70 -0.32 -21.08 -10.56
C GLN A 70 -0.68 -19.79 -9.81
N GLY A 71 0.02 -19.49 -8.72
CA GLY A 71 -0.09 -18.23 -7.98
C GLY A 71 -0.31 -18.41 -6.48
N GLU A 72 -0.56 -19.64 -6.02
CA GLU A 72 -0.73 -19.93 -4.59
C GLU A 72 0.62 -20.11 -3.90
N ILE A 73 0.87 -19.31 -2.86
CA ILE A 73 2.10 -19.40 -2.08
C ILE A 73 1.87 -20.36 -0.91
N VAL A 74 2.59 -21.47 -0.92
CA VAL A 74 2.57 -22.46 0.15
C VAL A 74 3.33 -21.91 1.35
N GLY A 75 4.51 -21.35 1.16
CA GLY A 75 5.29 -20.81 2.26
C GLY A 75 6.74 -20.54 1.88
N TYR A 76 7.54 -20.25 2.90
CA TYR A 76 8.92 -19.85 2.74
C TYR A 76 9.85 -20.76 3.54
N ILE A 77 11.10 -20.86 3.10
CA ILE A 77 12.15 -21.56 3.84
C ILE A 77 13.32 -20.62 4.00
N GLU A 78 13.78 -20.47 5.24
CA GLU A 78 15.05 -19.84 5.57
C GLU A 78 16.07 -20.93 5.86
N ALA A 79 17.16 -20.93 5.11
CA ALA A 79 18.24 -21.87 5.33
C ALA A 79 19.42 -21.18 6.03
N LYS A 80 20.17 -21.99 6.77
CA LYS A 80 21.45 -21.59 7.33
C LYS A 80 22.47 -22.66 7.08
N HIS A 81 23.74 -22.26 7.10
CA HIS A 81 24.84 -23.17 6.91
C HIS A 81 24.67 -24.38 7.85
N PRO A 82 24.90 -25.62 7.38
CA PRO A 82 24.60 -26.81 8.17
C PRO A 82 25.23 -26.96 9.57
N GLN A 83 26.24 -26.14 9.87
CA GLN A 83 26.91 -26.09 11.16
C GLN A 83 26.29 -25.07 12.12
N GLU A 84 25.39 -24.22 11.63
CA GLU A 84 24.75 -23.19 12.44
C GLU A 84 23.80 -23.78 13.47
N ASN A 85 23.78 -23.14 14.63
CA ASN A 85 22.86 -23.47 15.72
C ASN A 85 21.55 -22.69 15.53
N LEU A 86 20.48 -23.41 15.20
CA LEU A 86 19.18 -22.81 14.95
C LEU A 86 18.58 -22.08 16.16
N ASP A 87 18.95 -22.44 17.40
CA ASP A 87 18.52 -21.72 18.61
C ASP A 87 19.06 -20.29 18.66
N ARG A 88 20.27 -20.06 18.13
CA ARG A 88 20.83 -18.70 18.01
C ARG A 88 20.13 -17.92 16.91
N ILE A 89 19.84 -18.58 15.79
CA ILE A 89 19.17 -17.99 14.64
C ILE A 89 17.74 -17.54 14.99
N GLU A 90 17.03 -18.30 15.82
CA GLU A 90 15.72 -17.92 16.37
C GLU A 90 15.71 -16.55 17.07
N GLY A 91 16.85 -16.15 17.65
CA GLY A 91 17.00 -14.88 18.35
C GLY A 91 17.21 -13.66 17.43
N THR A 92 17.58 -13.88 16.16
CA THR A 92 18.01 -12.82 15.23
C THR A 92 16.86 -11.88 14.84
N SER A 93 17.20 -10.62 14.53
CA SER A 93 16.26 -9.62 14.01
C SER A 93 15.63 -10.10 12.69
N GLN A 94 16.45 -10.67 11.80
CA GLN A 94 16.03 -11.20 10.51
C GLN A 94 14.93 -12.26 10.65
N LEU A 95 15.16 -13.33 11.41
CA LEU A 95 14.16 -14.39 11.54
C LEU A 95 12.90 -13.90 12.26
N LYS A 96 13.03 -13.06 13.29
CA LYS A 96 11.86 -12.45 13.96
C LYS A 96 11.00 -11.66 12.98
N ARG A 97 11.62 -10.97 12.02
CA ARG A 97 10.89 -10.27 10.95
C ARG A 97 10.16 -11.25 10.05
N TYR A 98 10.83 -12.33 9.59
CA TYR A 98 10.18 -13.36 8.75
C TYR A 98 9.01 -14.02 9.45
N LEU A 99 9.16 -14.40 10.72
CA LEU A 99 8.11 -14.99 11.55
C LEU A 99 6.94 -14.02 11.81
N GLY A 100 7.23 -12.71 11.85
CA GLY A 100 6.22 -11.67 11.96
C GLY A 100 5.40 -11.46 10.68
N THR A 101 6.00 -11.68 9.52
CA THR A 101 5.43 -11.40 8.19
C THR A 101 4.76 -12.62 7.55
N PHE A 102 5.47 -13.75 7.48
CA PHE A 102 5.05 -14.90 6.70
C PHE A 102 4.32 -15.93 7.58
N PRO A 103 3.11 -16.36 7.19
CA PRO A 103 2.30 -17.25 8.02
C PRO A 103 2.78 -18.70 8.01
N ASN A 104 3.59 -19.10 7.02
CA ASN A 104 4.18 -20.43 6.89
C ASN A 104 5.67 -20.32 6.60
N LEU A 105 6.51 -20.67 7.57
CA LEU A 105 7.96 -20.58 7.44
C LEU A 105 8.63 -21.85 7.99
N VAL A 106 9.59 -22.38 7.25
CA VAL A 106 10.53 -23.39 7.77
C VAL A 106 11.89 -22.73 7.99
N LEU A 107 12.46 -22.90 9.18
CA LEU A 107 13.88 -22.65 9.43
C LEU A 107 14.62 -23.98 9.36
N THR A 108 15.74 -24.03 8.64
CA THR A 108 16.56 -25.24 8.55
C THR A 108 18.05 -24.95 8.44
N ASN A 109 18.86 -25.85 8.98
CA ASN A 109 20.29 -25.96 8.66
C ASN A 109 20.54 -27.21 7.78
N PHE A 110 19.58 -27.57 6.92
CA PHE A 110 19.57 -28.77 6.07
C PHE A 110 19.44 -30.10 6.83
N LEU A 111 19.63 -30.13 8.15
CA LEU A 111 19.63 -31.36 8.94
C LEU A 111 18.56 -31.33 10.04
N GLU A 112 18.31 -30.16 10.61
CA GLU A 112 17.18 -29.87 11.49
C GLU A 112 16.18 -28.98 10.75
N PHE A 113 14.90 -29.27 10.92
CA PHE A 113 13.79 -28.51 10.34
C PHE A 113 12.88 -28.04 11.47
N ARG A 114 12.52 -26.75 11.47
CA ARG A 114 11.58 -26.14 12.41
C ARG A 114 10.48 -25.44 11.63
N LEU A 115 9.23 -25.87 11.81
CA LEU A 115 8.07 -25.32 11.15
C LEU A 115 7.37 -24.31 12.06
N TYR A 116 7.13 -23.11 11.53
CA TYR A 116 6.41 -22.06 12.20
C TYR A 116 5.12 -21.72 11.46
N ARG A 117 4.06 -21.54 12.23
CA ARG A 117 2.75 -21.08 11.78
C ARG A 117 2.43 -19.78 12.49
N ASN A 118 2.21 -18.70 11.75
CA ASN A 118 1.89 -17.39 12.32
C ASN A 118 2.85 -16.96 13.44
N GLY A 119 4.15 -17.20 13.24
CA GLY A 119 5.21 -16.88 14.19
C GLY A 119 5.39 -17.85 15.36
N GLN A 120 4.54 -18.87 15.50
CA GLN A 120 4.65 -19.89 16.55
C GLN A 120 5.24 -21.18 15.98
N ARG A 121 6.23 -21.77 16.69
CA ARG A 121 6.81 -23.06 16.30
C ARG A 121 5.80 -24.18 16.59
N ILE A 122 5.33 -24.86 15.54
CA ILE A 122 4.32 -25.94 15.65
C ILE A 122 4.92 -27.34 15.51
N ASN A 123 6.07 -27.47 14.85
CA ASN A 123 6.76 -28.75 14.71
C ASN A 123 8.27 -28.55 14.55
N SER A 124 9.05 -29.57 14.90
CA SER A 124 10.49 -29.62 14.64
C SER A 124 10.95 -31.06 14.50
N ALA A 125 11.92 -31.32 13.64
CA ALA A 125 12.48 -32.66 13.43
C ALA A 125 13.98 -32.59 13.09
N LEU A 126 14.77 -33.47 13.71
CA LEU A 126 16.16 -33.69 13.36
C LEU A 126 16.26 -34.86 12.39
N LEU A 127 16.54 -34.58 11.12
CA LEU A 127 16.66 -35.61 10.09
C LEU A 127 17.98 -36.39 10.23
N ALA A 128 19.07 -35.71 10.57
CA ALA A 128 20.38 -36.31 10.77
C ALA A 128 21.28 -35.50 11.72
N GLN A 129 22.28 -36.14 12.31
CA GLN A 129 23.23 -35.49 13.23
C GLN A 129 24.25 -34.62 12.47
N PRO A 130 24.38 -33.31 12.79
CA PRO A 130 25.28 -32.38 12.11
C PRO A 130 26.75 -32.81 12.08
N VAL A 131 27.23 -33.43 13.17
CA VAL A 131 28.62 -33.86 13.32
C VAL A 131 29.04 -34.87 12.24
N ILE A 132 28.12 -35.67 11.72
CA ILE A 132 28.45 -36.75 10.77
C ILE A 132 28.63 -36.21 9.35
N VAL A 133 27.80 -35.25 8.92
CA VAL A 133 27.89 -34.67 7.57
C VAL A 133 29.12 -33.77 7.44
N HIS A 134 29.46 -33.01 8.49
CA HIS A 134 30.54 -32.02 8.42
C HIS A 134 31.87 -32.51 8.99
N GLY A 135 31.82 -33.27 10.09
CA GLY A 135 33.03 -33.83 10.71
C GLY A 135 33.56 -35.02 9.94
N LEU A 136 32.68 -35.96 9.58
CA LEU A 136 33.06 -37.21 8.92
C LEU A 136 32.87 -37.20 7.40
N LYS A 137 32.13 -36.23 6.84
CA LYS A 137 31.85 -36.10 5.39
C LYS A 137 31.27 -37.37 4.76
N VAL A 138 30.50 -38.14 5.53
CA VAL A 138 29.81 -39.35 5.08
C VAL A 138 28.30 -39.16 5.19
N THR A 139 27.54 -39.99 4.47
CA THR A 139 26.08 -39.98 4.58
C THR A 139 25.65 -40.40 5.98
N PRO A 140 24.98 -39.52 6.75
CA PRO A 140 24.58 -39.83 8.11
C PRO A 140 23.37 -40.78 8.14
N PRO A 141 23.21 -41.56 9.22
CA PRO A 141 21.99 -42.32 9.44
C PRO A 141 20.81 -41.37 9.71
N LEU A 142 19.64 -41.73 9.18
CA LEU A 142 18.38 -41.05 9.47
C LEU A 142 18.08 -41.14 10.98
N GLN A 143 17.65 -40.03 11.57
CA GLN A 143 17.24 -39.93 12.98
C GLN A 143 15.72 -39.96 13.09
N GLU A 144 15.03 -38.88 12.70
CA GLU A 144 13.56 -38.76 12.79
C GLU A 144 12.86 -38.67 11.42
N PRO A 145 13.04 -39.63 10.48
CA PRO A 145 12.51 -39.51 9.12
C PRO A 145 10.98 -39.40 9.06
N ASP A 146 10.27 -40.11 9.93
CA ASP A 146 8.81 -40.10 9.94
C ASP A 146 8.28 -38.74 10.45
N ARG A 147 8.99 -38.10 11.40
CA ARG A 147 8.65 -36.76 11.91
C ARG A 147 9.00 -35.66 10.90
N THR A 148 10.13 -35.79 10.19
CA THR A 148 10.48 -34.87 9.09
C THR A 148 9.46 -34.96 7.96
N ALA A 149 8.97 -36.16 7.61
CA ALA A 149 7.90 -36.31 6.64
C ALA A 149 6.62 -35.58 7.08
N GLN A 150 6.16 -35.81 8.31
CA GLN A 150 4.99 -35.11 8.85
C GLN A 150 5.15 -33.59 8.84
N LEU A 151 6.35 -33.08 9.15
CA LEU A 151 6.63 -31.64 9.11
C LEU A 151 6.52 -31.08 7.69
N LEU A 152 7.10 -31.75 6.70
CA LEU A 152 7.02 -31.34 5.29
C LEU A 152 5.60 -31.45 4.74
N GLU A 153 4.84 -32.47 5.14
CA GLU A 153 3.41 -32.59 4.83
C GLU A 153 2.63 -31.41 5.41
N GLN A 154 2.81 -31.09 6.69
CA GLN A 154 2.18 -29.93 7.34
C GLN A 154 2.58 -28.58 6.72
N PHE A 155 3.80 -28.48 6.19
CA PHE A 155 4.26 -27.30 5.47
C PHE A 155 3.56 -27.18 4.11
N LEU A 156 3.49 -28.28 3.34
CA LEU A 156 2.92 -28.33 1.99
C LEU A 156 1.39 -28.27 1.95
N ASP A 157 0.71 -28.73 3.01
CA ASP A 157 -0.76 -28.70 3.14
C ASP A 157 -1.31 -27.31 3.48
N PHE A 158 -0.43 -26.33 3.75
CA PHE A 158 -0.89 -25.01 4.10
C PHE A 158 -1.48 -24.25 2.92
N SER A 159 -2.58 -23.56 3.21
CA SER A 159 -3.15 -22.50 2.39
C SER A 159 -3.59 -21.35 3.28
N LEU A 160 -3.63 -20.14 2.72
CA LEU A 160 -4.27 -19.02 3.40
C LEU A 160 -5.77 -19.29 3.53
N PRO A 161 -6.39 -18.98 4.69
CA PRO A 161 -7.82 -19.16 4.84
C PRO A 161 -8.57 -18.25 3.86
N PRO A 162 -9.54 -18.77 3.08
CA PRO A 162 -10.26 -17.99 2.06
C PRO A 162 -11.13 -16.88 2.66
N SER A 163 -11.64 -17.09 3.88
CA SER A 163 -12.44 -16.10 4.61
C SER A 163 -11.57 -15.31 5.59
N LEU A 164 -10.70 -14.44 5.07
CA LEU A 164 -10.08 -13.42 5.92
C LEU A 164 -11.14 -12.38 6.30
N SER A 165 -11.31 -12.11 7.59
CA SER A 165 -12.09 -10.93 8.00
C SER A 165 -11.40 -9.66 7.51
N ALA A 166 -12.12 -8.54 7.43
CA ALA A 166 -11.52 -7.27 7.04
C ALA A 166 -10.33 -6.88 7.94
N LYS A 167 -10.41 -7.20 9.24
CA LYS A 167 -9.33 -7.00 10.21
C LYS A 167 -8.14 -7.92 9.91
N ASP A 168 -8.38 -9.20 9.68
CA ASP A 168 -7.29 -10.16 9.40
C ASP A 168 -6.58 -9.81 8.09
N LEU A 169 -7.33 -9.38 7.07
CA LEU A 169 -6.78 -8.87 5.82
C LEU A 169 -5.92 -7.63 6.07
N ALA A 170 -6.43 -6.64 6.81
CA ALA A 170 -5.68 -5.44 7.15
C ALA A 170 -4.37 -5.75 7.88
N VAL A 171 -4.38 -6.66 8.87
CA VAL A 171 -3.18 -7.13 9.58
C VAL A 171 -2.20 -7.83 8.63
N ALA A 172 -2.70 -8.72 7.77
CA ALA A 172 -1.88 -9.47 6.82
C ALA A 172 -1.19 -8.55 5.80
N LEU A 173 -1.91 -7.55 5.28
CA LEU A 173 -1.35 -6.53 4.40
C LEU A 173 -0.35 -5.65 5.14
N ALA A 174 -0.68 -5.13 6.33
CA ALA A 174 0.19 -4.24 7.09
C ALA A 174 1.58 -4.85 7.35
N LYS A 175 1.62 -6.15 7.68
CA LYS A 175 2.87 -6.90 7.85
C LYS A 175 3.71 -6.93 6.57
N ARG A 176 3.08 -7.23 5.44
CA ARG A 176 3.74 -7.31 4.13
C ARG A 176 4.15 -5.94 3.60
N THR A 177 3.36 -4.90 3.84
CA THR A 177 3.71 -3.54 3.47
C THR A 177 4.93 -3.05 4.22
N ARG A 178 5.08 -3.38 5.51
CA ARG A 178 6.30 -3.05 6.27
C ARG A 178 7.52 -3.73 5.67
N PHE A 179 7.35 -4.97 5.25
CA PHE A 179 8.41 -5.73 4.60
C PHE A 179 8.78 -5.14 3.23
N LEU A 180 7.79 -4.75 2.42
CA LEU A 180 7.99 -4.05 1.15
C LEU A 180 8.71 -2.71 1.37
N ARG A 181 8.34 -1.93 2.39
CA ARG A 181 9.04 -0.69 2.75
C ARG A 181 10.53 -0.95 2.98
N ASP A 182 10.86 -1.97 3.77
CA ASP A 182 12.25 -2.29 4.08
C ASP A 182 13.03 -2.71 2.82
N ILE A 183 12.40 -3.47 1.92
CA ILE A 183 12.99 -3.82 0.61
C ILE A 183 13.20 -2.57 -0.25
N VAL A 184 12.21 -1.69 -0.38
CA VAL A 184 12.31 -0.46 -1.19
C VAL A 184 13.43 0.43 -0.67
N LEU A 185 13.57 0.55 0.66
CA LEU A 185 14.64 1.32 1.28
C LEU A 185 16.01 0.75 0.93
N GLU A 186 16.16 -0.58 0.96
CA GLU A 186 17.43 -1.22 0.61
C GLU A 186 17.75 -1.07 -0.88
N GLU A 187 16.77 -1.27 -1.76
CA GLU A 187 16.93 -1.06 -3.21
C GLU A 187 17.31 0.40 -3.55
N LEU A 188 16.80 1.37 -2.80
CA LEU A 188 17.21 2.77 -2.95
C LEU A 188 18.66 2.99 -2.54
N LYS A 189 19.11 2.40 -1.41
CA LYS A 189 20.50 2.48 -0.96
C LYS A 189 21.46 1.83 -1.94
N GLU A 190 21.04 0.74 -2.57
CA GLU A 190 21.80 0.05 -3.63
C GLU A 190 21.77 0.80 -4.98
N GLY A 191 21.04 1.91 -5.09
CA GLY A 191 21.04 2.77 -6.27
C GLY A 191 20.13 2.28 -7.40
N ASN A 192 19.03 1.59 -7.07
CA ASN A 192 18.02 1.22 -8.04
C ASN A 192 17.53 2.47 -8.80
N LYS A 193 17.83 2.54 -10.11
CA LYS A 193 17.61 3.75 -10.93
C LYS A 193 16.14 4.15 -10.99
N ARG A 194 15.23 3.17 -11.05
CA ARG A 194 13.79 3.43 -11.15
C ARG A 194 13.22 3.99 -9.86
N LEU A 195 13.50 3.33 -8.74
CA LEU A 195 13.07 3.82 -7.42
C LEU A 195 13.72 5.17 -7.09
N SER A 196 14.99 5.36 -7.45
CA SER A 196 15.68 6.65 -7.28
C SER A 196 15.02 7.76 -8.10
N GLY A 197 14.57 7.47 -9.32
CA GLY A 197 13.81 8.42 -10.15
C GLY A 197 12.49 8.82 -9.51
N PHE A 198 11.70 7.85 -9.02
CA PHE A 198 10.47 8.14 -8.28
C PHE A 198 10.76 8.94 -7.00
N PHE A 199 11.80 8.58 -6.24
CA PHE A 199 12.19 9.29 -5.03
C PHE A 199 12.51 10.76 -5.32
N GLN A 200 13.37 11.01 -6.31
CA GLN A 200 13.73 12.38 -6.73
C GLN A 200 12.50 13.16 -7.20
N ALA A 201 11.58 12.52 -7.91
CA ALA A 201 10.35 13.15 -8.33
C ALA A 201 9.48 13.55 -7.13
N PHE A 202 9.24 12.64 -6.20
CA PHE A 202 8.41 12.92 -5.02
C PHE A 202 9.04 13.99 -4.13
N GLN A 203 10.35 13.91 -3.90
CA GLN A 203 11.09 14.86 -3.09
C GLN A 203 11.10 16.27 -3.71
N LYS A 204 11.25 16.37 -5.03
CA LYS A 204 11.30 17.65 -5.73
C LYS A 204 9.93 18.31 -5.85
N TYR A 205 8.87 17.52 -6.04
CA TYR A 205 7.59 18.02 -6.55
C TYR A 205 6.41 17.92 -5.59
N LEU A 206 6.53 17.12 -4.54
CA LEU A 206 5.45 16.96 -3.56
C LEU A 206 5.95 17.39 -2.18
N VAL A 207 6.96 16.70 -1.67
CA VAL A 207 7.40 16.85 -0.28
C VAL A 207 8.88 17.27 -0.24
N GLY A 208 9.10 18.58 -0.13
CA GLY A 208 10.42 19.13 0.08
C GLY A 208 11.03 18.59 1.38
N GLY A 209 12.20 17.95 1.28
CA GLY A 209 12.88 17.32 2.41
C GLY A 209 12.45 15.87 2.68
N LEU A 210 11.73 15.21 1.77
CA LEU A 210 11.42 13.78 1.86
C LEU A 210 12.70 12.95 2.01
N THR A 211 12.78 12.11 3.04
CA THR A 211 13.91 11.20 3.25
C THR A 211 13.70 9.88 2.51
N PRO A 212 14.76 9.08 2.25
CA PRO A 212 14.61 7.74 1.69
C PRO A 212 13.66 6.84 2.48
N GLU A 213 13.69 6.92 3.82
CA GLU A 213 12.79 6.17 4.70
C GLU A 213 11.34 6.63 4.50
N GLY A 214 11.10 7.95 4.50
CA GLY A 214 9.78 8.51 4.25
C GLY A 214 9.23 8.14 2.88
N PHE A 215 10.07 8.17 1.84
CA PHE A 215 9.68 7.75 0.49
C PHE A 215 9.36 6.26 0.43
N SER A 216 10.20 5.41 1.02
CA SER A 216 9.99 3.95 1.02
C SER A 216 8.67 3.58 1.67
N ASP A 217 8.32 4.30 2.74
CA ASP A 217 7.06 4.14 3.45
C ASP A 217 5.85 4.56 2.61
N LEU A 218 5.90 5.76 2.00
CA LEU A 218 4.88 6.25 1.06
C LEU A 218 4.69 5.27 -0.10
N TYR A 219 5.79 4.82 -0.68
CA TYR A 219 5.79 3.93 -1.83
C TYR A 219 5.12 2.59 -1.49
N ALA A 220 5.52 1.95 -0.38
CA ALA A 220 4.97 0.66 0.03
C ALA A 220 3.46 0.72 0.31
N GLN A 221 3.00 1.77 1.01
CA GLN A 221 1.57 1.99 1.23
C GLN A 221 0.82 2.18 -0.10
N THR A 222 1.37 2.99 -1.01
CA THR A 222 0.75 3.26 -2.31
C THR A 222 0.57 2.00 -3.14
N ILE A 223 1.60 1.14 -3.19
CA ILE A 223 1.51 -0.14 -3.89
C ILE A 223 0.46 -1.06 -3.24
N THR A 224 0.46 -1.16 -1.91
CA THR A 224 -0.50 -2.03 -1.21
C THR A 224 -1.94 -1.59 -1.46
N TYR A 225 -2.23 -0.30 -1.35
CA TYR A 225 -3.58 0.21 -1.57
C TYR A 225 -4.00 0.23 -3.03
N GLY A 226 -3.09 0.53 -3.95
CA GLY A 226 -3.41 0.41 -5.35
C GLY A 226 -3.71 -1.05 -5.74
N LEU A 227 -3.05 -2.05 -5.12
CA LEU A 227 -3.36 -3.46 -5.33
C LEU A 227 -4.72 -3.80 -4.74
N PHE A 228 -5.05 -3.31 -3.54
CA PHE A 228 -6.38 -3.46 -2.96
C PHE A 228 -7.47 -2.84 -3.86
N ALA A 229 -7.28 -1.59 -4.30
CA ALA A 229 -8.20 -0.87 -5.21
C ALA A 229 -8.32 -1.55 -6.59
N SER A 230 -7.25 -2.16 -7.06
CA SER A 230 -7.27 -2.96 -8.28
C SER A 230 -8.06 -4.26 -8.08
N ARG A 231 -7.86 -4.94 -6.95
CA ARG A 231 -8.58 -6.17 -6.58
C ARG A 231 -10.08 -5.96 -6.44
N THR A 232 -10.52 -4.84 -5.88
CA THR A 232 -11.96 -4.52 -5.74
C THR A 232 -12.67 -4.38 -7.10
N ARG A 233 -11.92 -4.16 -8.19
CA ARG A 233 -12.44 -4.01 -9.55
C ARG A 233 -12.23 -5.25 -10.42
N SER A 234 -11.43 -6.21 -9.94
CA SER A 234 -11.20 -7.47 -10.65
C SER A 234 -12.39 -8.41 -10.49
N GLN A 235 -12.86 -8.95 -11.62
CA GLN A 235 -13.96 -9.92 -11.65
C GLN A 235 -13.50 -11.38 -11.50
N ASN A 236 -12.27 -11.72 -11.91
CA ASN A 236 -11.76 -13.10 -11.90
C ASN A 236 -10.26 -13.13 -11.63
N GLY A 237 -9.84 -13.91 -10.63
CA GLY A 237 -8.44 -14.03 -10.24
C GLY A 237 -7.80 -12.69 -9.85
N PHE A 238 -6.62 -12.75 -9.24
CA PHE A 238 -5.86 -11.55 -8.99
C PHE A 238 -4.38 -11.88 -8.87
N SER A 239 -3.55 -11.05 -9.50
CA SER A 239 -2.11 -11.17 -9.48
C SER A 239 -1.49 -9.79 -9.60
N ARG A 240 -0.20 -9.68 -9.28
CA ARG A 240 0.58 -8.48 -9.54
C ARG A 240 0.47 -8.02 -11.01
N ARG A 241 0.51 -8.95 -11.97
CA ARG A 241 0.46 -8.62 -13.41
C ARG A 241 -0.91 -8.08 -13.84
N SER A 242 -1.99 -8.73 -13.39
CA SER A 242 -3.36 -8.28 -13.70
C SER A 242 -3.75 -6.99 -12.96
N ALA A 243 -2.97 -6.57 -11.96
CA ALA A 243 -3.29 -5.39 -11.19
C ALA A 243 -3.32 -4.11 -12.04
N PHE A 244 -2.38 -3.98 -12.99
CA PHE A 244 -2.29 -2.81 -13.87
C PHE A 244 -3.54 -2.62 -14.74
N GLU A 245 -4.15 -3.70 -15.20
CA GLU A 245 -5.31 -3.66 -16.11
C GLU A 245 -6.54 -3.01 -15.44
N ASN A 246 -6.66 -3.17 -14.12
CA ASN A 246 -7.78 -2.66 -13.34
C ASN A 246 -7.55 -1.24 -12.79
N ILE A 247 -6.41 -0.59 -13.08
CA ILE A 247 -6.16 0.81 -12.72
C ILE A 247 -6.67 1.73 -13.85
N PRO A 248 -7.55 2.73 -13.59
CA PRO A 248 -8.02 3.66 -14.62
C PRO A 248 -6.89 4.40 -15.33
N ARG A 249 -7.09 4.73 -16.62
CA ARG A 249 -6.13 5.52 -17.43
C ARG A 249 -5.92 6.92 -16.87
N THR A 250 -6.95 7.43 -16.22
CA THR A 250 -7.00 8.78 -15.65
C THR A 250 -6.16 8.92 -14.38
N LEU A 251 -5.69 7.83 -13.75
CA LEU A 251 -4.85 7.87 -12.54
C LEU A 251 -3.34 7.95 -12.84
N GLY A 252 -2.90 9.00 -13.55
CA GLY A 252 -1.55 9.18 -14.11
C GLY A 252 -0.39 8.51 -13.35
N ILE A 253 0.10 9.12 -12.26
CA ILE A 253 1.27 8.62 -11.52
C ILE A 253 1.04 7.24 -10.91
N LEU A 254 -0.18 6.96 -10.42
CA LEU A 254 -0.52 5.65 -9.87
C LEU A 254 -0.41 4.58 -10.95
N ARG A 255 -0.91 4.85 -12.16
CA ARG A 255 -0.80 3.95 -13.31
C ARG A 255 0.65 3.72 -13.71
N GLU A 256 1.53 4.72 -13.63
CA GLU A 256 2.96 4.54 -13.89
C GLU A 256 3.65 3.67 -12.83
N LEU A 257 3.36 3.87 -11.54
CA LEU A 257 3.85 3.02 -10.47
C LEU A 257 3.39 1.56 -10.68
N PHE A 258 2.13 1.37 -11.05
CA PHE A 258 1.57 0.04 -11.33
C PHE A 258 2.14 -0.58 -12.59
N ARG A 259 2.45 0.22 -13.61
CA ARG A 259 3.17 -0.25 -14.80
C ARG A 259 4.54 -0.80 -14.41
N PHE A 260 5.29 -0.07 -13.58
CA PHE A 260 6.60 -0.51 -13.08
C PHE A 260 6.49 -1.82 -12.30
N ILE A 261 5.55 -1.92 -11.35
CA ILE A 261 5.44 -3.14 -10.54
C ILE A 261 4.81 -4.33 -11.26
N SER A 262 4.06 -4.12 -12.35
CA SER A 262 3.31 -5.19 -13.01
C SER A 262 3.97 -5.68 -14.30
N LEU A 263 4.58 -4.77 -15.07
CA LEU A 263 5.01 -5.02 -16.45
C LEU A 263 6.52 -4.82 -16.69
N GLU A 264 7.23 -4.11 -15.81
CA GLU A 264 8.69 -3.96 -15.92
C GLU A 264 9.42 -5.05 -15.11
N ASP A 265 10.73 -5.19 -15.35
CA ASP A 265 11.60 -6.08 -14.57
C ASP A 265 11.84 -5.48 -13.19
N LEU A 266 11.26 -6.11 -12.17
CA LEU A 266 11.44 -5.72 -10.78
C LEU A 266 12.72 -6.32 -10.19
N PRO A 267 13.31 -5.68 -9.16
CA PRO A 267 14.23 -6.37 -8.29
C PRO A 267 13.58 -7.65 -7.76
N PRO A 268 14.27 -8.81 -7.80
CA PRO A 268 13.63 -10.09 -7.47
C PRO A 268 12.98 -10.10 -6.08
N GLN A 269 13.63 -9.43 -5.12
CA GLN A 269 13.11 -9.29 -3.76
C GLN A 269 11.79 -8.50 -3.69
N MET A 270 11.71 -7.43 -4.48
CA MET A 270 10.53 -6.59 -4.59
C MET A 270 9.40 -7.33 -5.29
N GLU A 271 9.70 -8.08 -6.36
CA GLU A 271 8.72 -8.91 -7.06
C GLU A 271 8.03 -9.87 -6.11
N TRP A 272 8.80 -10.58 -5.27
CA TRP A 272 8.26 -11.58 -4.35
C TRP A 272 7.29 -11.02 -3.32
N ILE A 273 7.64 -9.91 -2.68
CA ILE A 273 6.76 -9.34 -1.66
C ILE A 273 5.51 -8.71 -2.29
N VAL A 274 5.61 -8.15 -3.49
CA VAL A 274 4.46 -7.61 -4.22
C VAL A 274 3.54 -8.74 -4.69
N ASP A 275 4.10 -9.86 -5.16
CA ASP A 275 3.34 -11.08 -5.47
C ASP A 275 2.62 -11.63 -4.22
N ASP A 276 3.28 -11.64 -3.06
CA ASP A 276 2.69 -12.11 -1.79
C ASP A 276 1.56 -11.19 -1.30
N ILE A 277 1.71 -9.86 -1.46
CA ILE A 277 0.60 -8.91 -1.23
C ILE A 277 -0.57 -9.21 -2.18
N ALA A 278 -0.29 -9.41 -3.47
CA ALA A 278 -1.33 -9.72 -4.45
C ALA A 278 -2.01 -11.07 -4.16
N HIS A 279 -1.26 -12.09 -3.71
CA HIS A 279 -1.79 -13.39 -3.36
C HIS A 279 -2.76 -13.32 -2.16
N VAL A 280 -2.40 -12.58 -1.10
CA VAL A 280 -3.33 -12.33 0.02
C VAL A 280 -4.63 -11.69 -0.44
N LEU A 281 -4.55 -10.71 -1.35
CA LEU A 281 -5.72 -10.05 -1.94
C LEU A 281 -6.54 -10.97 -2.86
N ALA A 282 -5.87 -11.91 -3.54
CA ALA A 282 -6.53 -12.88 -4.42
C ALA A 282 -7.38 -13.86 -3.62
N VAL A 283 -6.86 -14.35 -2.50
CA VAL A 283 -7.53 -15.30 -1.61
C VAL A 283 -8.65 -14.64 -0.80
N ALA A 284 -8.52 -13.34 -0.49
CA ALA A 284 -9.52 -12.61 0.27
C ALA A 284 -10.84 -12.39 -0.50
N ASP A 285 -11.96 -12.62 0.18
CA ASP A 285 -13.29 -12.23 -0.30
C ASP A 285 -13.52 -10.72 -0.08
N VAL A 286 -12.85 -9.92 -0.91
CA VAL A 286 -12.94 -8.46 -0.85
C VAL A 286 -14.38 -7.97 -1.09
N SER A 287 -15.16 -8.67 -1.91
CA SER A 287 -16.58 -8.36 -2.14
C SER A 287 -17.40 -8.54 -0.87
N ALA A 288 -17.25 -9.66 -0.16
CA ALA A 288 -17.93 -9.86 1.13
C ALA A 288 -17.49 -8.85 2.19
N ILE A 289 -16.20 -8.47 2.20
CA ILE A 289 -15.69 -7.42 3.11
C ILE A 289 -16.40 -6.08 2.83
N LEU A 290 -16.47 -5.66 1.56
CA LEU A 290 -17.18 -4.44 1.18
C LEU A 290 -18.67 -4.52 1.50
N ASP A 291 -19.34 -5.63 1.15
CA ASP A 291 -20.76 -5.85 1.42
C ASP A 291 -21.10 -5.84 2.91
N GLN A 292 -20.25 -6.45 3.75
CA GLN A 292 -20.42 -6.46 5.19
C GLN A 292 -20.39 -5.03 5.74
N PHE A 293 -19.45 -4.21 5.28
CA PHE A 293 -19.38 -2.81 5.68
C PHE A 293 -20.61 -2.01 5.23
N PHE A 294 -21.13 -2.27 4.03
CA PHE A 294 -22.38 -1.64 3.56
C PHE A 294 -23.60 -2.05 4.42
N LYS A 295 -23.70 -3.32 4.82
CA LYS A 295 -24.83 -3.85 5.61
C LYS A 295 -24.81 -3.47 7.08
N GLU A 296 -23.63 -3.37 7.70
CA GLU A 296 -23.51 -3.07 9.13
C GLU A 296 -23.87 -1.62 9.48
N GLY A 297 -24.09 -0.75 8.49
CA GLY A 297 -24.77 0.53 8.68
C GLY A 297 -24.09 1.49 9.66
N LYS A 298 -22.78 1.32 9.93
CA LYS A 298 -22.02 2.18 10.87
C LYS A 298 -21.73 3.59 10.34
N GLY A 299 -22.50 4.09 9.38
CA GLY A 299 -22.26 5.38 8.71
C GLY A 299 -21.01 5.38 7.82
N SER A 300 -19.92 4.75 8.26
CA SER A 300 -18.58 4.85 7.69
C SER A 300 -18.44 4.27 6.29
N ASP A 301 -17.82 5.05 5.41
CA ASP A 301 -17.27 4.59 4.14
C ASP A 301 -16.40 3.32 4.30
N PRO A 302 -16.75 2.19 3.64
CA PRO A 302 -16.08 0.90 3.81
C PRO A 302 -14.61 0.93 3.43
N ILE A 303 -14.26 1.69 2.40
CA ILE A 303 -12.89 1.82 1.91
C ILE A 303 -12.05 2.58 2.93
N VAL A 304 -12.61 3.66 3.48
CA VAL A 304 -11.91 4.45 4.49
C VAL A 304 -11.75 3.67 5.79
N HIS A 305 -12.76 2.93 6.24
CA HIS A 305 -12.64 2.15 7.47
C HIS A 305 -11.61 1.02 7.35
N PHE A 306 -11.56 0.35 6.20
CA PHE A 306 -10.48 -0.60 5.89
C PHE A 306 -9.12 0.11 5.91
N TYR A 307 -9.03 1.29 5.27
CA TYR A 307 -7.81 2.09 5.23
C TYR A 307 -7.30 2.43 6.64
N GLU A 308 -8.21 2.82 7.52
CA GLU A 308 -7.91 3.13 8.92
C GLU A 308 -7.41 1.90 9.69
N THR A 309 -8.10 0.78 9.55
CA THR A 309 -7.74 -0.46 10.23
C THR A 309 -6.34 -0.90 9.81
N PHE A 310 -6.04 -0.88 8.52
CA PHE A 310 -4.71 -1.14 8.01
C PHE A 310 -3.68 -0.15 8.56
N LEU A 311 -3.95 1.16 8.56
CA LEU A 311 -2.98 2.15 9.03
C LEU A 311 -2.65 1.95 10.51
N ALA A 312 -3.66 1.68 11.34
CA ALA A 312 -3.45 1.39 12.76
C ALA A 312 -2.55 0.16 12.97
N GLU A 313 -2.74 -0.88 12.15
CA GLU A 313 -1.93 -2.08 12.19
C GLU A 313 -0.54 -1.89 11.56
N TYR A 314 -0.40 -1.01 10.56
CA TYR A 314 0.83 -0.72 9.81
C TYR A 314 1.83 0.10 10.63
N ASP A 315 1.38 1.23 11.16
CA ASP A 315 2.14 2.06 12.10
C ASP A 315 1.14 2.92 12.91
N PRO A 316 0.96 2.63 14.21
CA PRO A 316 0.00 3.35 15.04
C PRO A 316 0.34 4.84 15.19
N ASN A 317 1.62 5.23 15.04
CA ASN A 317 2.08 6.61 15.19
C ASN A 317 2.05 7.39 13.86
N GLU A 318 1.84 6.73 12.72
CA GLU A 318 1.79 7.40 11.42
C GLU A 318 0.64 8.41 11.34
N ARG A 319 -0.49 8.12 12.00
CA ARG A 319 -1.65 9.02 12.06
C ARG A 319 -1.26 10.40 12.63
N GLU A 320 -0.57 10.40 13.77
CA GLU A 320 -0.11 11.64 14.42
C GLU A 320 1.00 12.32 13.63
N ARG A 321 1.98 11.54 13.14
CA ARG A 321 3.14 12.08 12.41
C ARG A 321 2.76 12.75 11.09
N ARG A 322 1.75 12.22 10.40
CA ARG A 322 1.32 12.75 9.10
C ARG A 322 0.23 13.81 9.23
N GLY A 323 -0.33 14.02 10.43
CA GLY A 323 -1.44 14.94 10.63
C GLY A 323 -2.69 14.57 9.82
N VAL A 324 -2.79 13.32 9.36
CA VAL A 324 -3.90 12.81 8.56
C VAL A 324 -4.97 12.31 9.53
N TYR A 325 -5.85 13.22 9.92
CA TYR A 325 -7.00 12.90 10.76
C TYR A 325 -8.21 12.61 9.88
N TYR A 326 -8.76 11.41 10.01
CA TYR A 326 -10.07 11.16 9.43
C TYR A 326 -11.09 12.06 10.12
N THR A 327 -11.90 12.73 9.31
CA THR A 327 -12.89 13.66 9.83
C THR A 327 -14.16 12.88 10.14
N PRO A 328 -14.66 12.89 11.39
CA PRO A 328 -15.88 12.17 11.73
C PRO A 328 -17.05 12.60 10.85
N GLU A 329 -17.82 11.63 10.36
CA GLU A 329 -18.91 11.90 9.42
C GLU A 329 -19.95 12.90 9.91
N PRO A 330 -20.36 12.93 11.20
CA PRO A 330 -21.28 13.96 11.67
C PRO A 330 -20.74 15.38 11.50
N VAL A 331 -19.41 15.56 11.60
CA VAL A 331 -18.75 16.85 11.37
C VAL A 331 -18.78 17.21 9.89
N VAL A 332 -18.45 16.24 9.02
CA VAL A 332 -18.51 16.41 7.57
C VAL A 332 -19.92 16.76 7.12
N ASP A 333 -20.92 16.02 7.60
CA ASP A 333 -22.33 16.22 7.28
C ASP A 333 -22.83 17.61 7.71
N TYR A 334 -22.50 18.01 8.94
CA TYR A 334 -22.86 19.33 9.46
C TYR A 334 -22.29 20.46 8.59
N ILE A 335 -21.00 20.39 8.24
CA ILE A 335 -20.34 21.41 7.40
C ILE A 335 -20.95 21.44 6.00
N VAL A 336 -21.12 20.29 5.35
CA VAL A 336 -21.65 20.21 3.98
C VAL A 336 -23.08 20.74 3.91
N ARG A 337 -23.97 20.31 4.82
CA ARG A 337 -25.35 20.81 4.88
C ARG A 337 -25.41 22.30 5.23
N GLY A 338 -24.51 22.77 6.09
CA GLY A 338 -24.37 24.19 6.42
C GLY A 338 -24.04 25.02 5.18
N ILE A 339 -23.03 24.62 4.41
CA ILE A 339 -22.66 25.27 3.14
C ILE A 339 -23.83 25.21 2.15
N HIS A 340 -24.47 24.05 1.99
CA HIS A 340 -25.62 23.89 1.10
C HIS A 340 -26.75 24.88 1.44
N SER A 341 -27.08 25.02 2.73
CA SER A 341 -28.08 25.98 3.22
C SER A 341 -27.65 27.43 2.99
N ILE A 342 -26.39 27.77 3.25
CA ILE A 342 -25.85 29.11 3.02
C ILE A 342 -25.95 29.50 1.54
N LEU A 343 -25.62 28.59 0.63
CA LEU A 343 -25.74 28.81 -0.82
C LEU A 343 -27.18 29.17 -1.22
N LYS A 344 -28.17 28.46 -0.66
CA LYS A 344 -29.60 28.69 -0.92
C LYS A 344 -30.09 30.02 -0.37
N ASN A 345 -29.68 30.36 0.85
CA ASN A 345 -30.24 31.50 1.57
C ASN A 345 -29.50 32.82 1.36
N HIS A 346 -28.23 32.78 0.93
CA HIS A 346 -27.36 33.97 0.90
C HIS A 346 -26.60 34.19 -0.42
N PHE A 347 -26.59 33.23 -1.35
CA PHE A 347 -25.80 33.32 -2.59
C PHE A 347 -26.66 33.18 -3.87
N ASP A 348 -27.98 33.30 -3.75
CA ASP A 348 -28.93 33.14 -4.87
C ASP A 348 -28.73 31.81 -5.61
N LYS A 349 -28.41 30.75 -4.86
CA LYS A 349 -28.27 29.40 -5.41
C LYS A 349 -29.40 28.50 -4.93
N PRO A 350 -30.61 28.54 -5.54
CA PRO A 350 -31.79 27.82 -5.03
C PRO A 350 -31.62 26.30 -4.91
N ASP A 351 -30.75 25.69 -5.72
CA ASP A 351 -30.45 24.25 -5.67
C ASP A 351 -29.18 23.94 -4.82
N GLY A 352 -28.71 24.91 -4.05
CA GLY A 352 -27.53 24.78 -3.18
C GLY A 352 -26.31 24.27 -3.94
N LEU A 353 -25.71 23.20 -3.44
CA LEU A 353 -24.56 22.53 -4.05
C LEU A 353 -24.84 21.93 -5.44
N ALA A 354 -26.11 21.65 -5.78
CA ALA A 354 -26.51 21.13 -7.08
C ALA A 354 -26.68 22.23 -8.14
N ASN A 355 -26.64 23.50 -7.74
CA ASN A 355 -26.90 24.59 -8.65
C ASN A 355 -25.74 24.79 -9.64
N GLN A 356 -26.08 25.00 -10.90
CA GLN A 356 -25.14 25.32 -11.96
C GLN A 356 -24.31 26.58 -11.60
N GLY A 357 -23.01 26.48 -11.86
CA GLY A 357 -22.04 27.52 -11.52
C GLY A 357 -21.56 27.53 -10.06
N VAL A 358 -21.94 26.55 -9.23
CA VAL A 358 -21.26 26.31 -7.95
C VAL A 358 -19.97 25.51 -8.20
N THR A 359 -18.83 26.14 -7.95
CA THR A 359 -17.51 25.52 -8.01
C THR A 359 -17.00 25.27 -6.59
N LEU A 360 -16.48 24.08 -6.35
CA LEU A 360 -16.09 23.58 -5.04
C LEU A 360 -14.65 23.11 -5.05
N LEU A 361 -13.87 23.43 -4.03
CA LEU A 361 -12.51 22.92 -3.84
C LEU A 361 -12.34 22.38 -2.41
N ASP A 362 -11.88 21.14 -2.31
CA ASP A 362 -11.23 20.64 -1.10
C ASP A 362 -9.69 20.71 -1.26
N PRO A 363 -9.01 21.63 -0.57
CA PRO A 363 -7.57 21.85 -0.75
C PRO A 363 -6.70 20.78 -0.06
N ALA A 364 -7.28 19.91 0.78
CA ALA A 364 -6.57 18.85 1.50
C ALA A 364 -7.51 17.65 1.68
N ALA A 365 -7.88 17.04 0.56
CA ALA A 365 -9.04 16.17 0.49
C ALA A 365 -8.88 14.82 1.19
N GLY A 366 -7.64 14.40 1.48
CA GLY A 366 -7.36 13.09 2.06
C GLY A 366 -7.96 11.99 1.21
N THR A 367 -8.96 11.30 1.78
CA THR A 367 -9.70 10.23 1.13
C THR A 367 -10.97 10.69 0.41
N MET A 368 -11.08 11.97 0.02
CA MET A 368 -12.24 12.56 -0.70
C MET A 368 -13.56 12.60 0.11
N THR A 369 -13.49 12.59 1.44
CA THR A 369 -14.69 12.45 2.28
C THR A 369 -15.64 13.65 2.19
N PHE A 370 -15.13 14.89 2.23
CA PHE A 370 -15.97 16.08 2.07
C PHE A 370 -16.58 16.18 0.67
N VAL A 371 -15.78 15.92 -0.37
CA VAL A 371 -16.25 16.03 -1.77
C VAL A 371 -17.32 14.99 -2.08
N ALA A 372 -17.14 13.74 -1.62
CA ALA A 372 -18.16 12.69 -1.77
C ALA A 372 -19.47 13.07 -1.06
N ARG A 373 -19.40 13.57 0.17
CA ARG A 373 -20.60 14.01 0.91
C ARG A 373 -21.27 15.21 0.24
N ALA A 374 -20.51 16.17 -0.26
CA ALA A 374 -21.04 17.29 -1.03
C ALA A 374 -21.74 16.84 -2.32
N ALA A 375 -21.15 15.87 -3.04
CA ALA A 375 -21.75 15.30 -4.24
C ALA A 375 -23.05 14.56 -3.90
N GLN A 376 -23.07 13.80 -2.80
CA GLN A 376 -24.27 13.13 -2.31
C GLN A 376 -25.38 14.12 -1.96
N GLU A 377 -25.06 15.24 -1.28
CA GLU A 377 -26.03 16.28 -0.96
C GLU A 377 -26.58 16.96 -2.23
N ALA A 378 -25.71 17.25 -3.21
CA ALA A 378 -26.11 17.81 -4.49
C ALA A 378 -27.05 16.86 -5.25
N VAL A 379 -26.73 15.58 -5.32
CA VAL A 379 -27.58 14.57 -5.96
C VAL A 379 -28.93 14.49 -5.24
N GLY A 380 -28.94 14.40 -3.91
CA GLY A 380 -30.19 14.32 -3.13
C GLY A 380 -31.13 15.50 -3.37
N GLU A 381 -30.63 16.73 -3.32
CA GLU A 381 -31.43 17.94 -3.60
C GLU A 381 -31.97 17.92 -5.04
N PHE A 382 -31.11 17.59 -6.00
CA PHE A 382 -31.48 17.59 -7.41
C PHE A 382 -32.54 16.54 -7.73
N GLU A 383 -32.40 15.32 -7.20
CA GLU A 383 -33.38 14.26 -7.40
C GLU A 383 -34.72 14.56 -6.74
N GLN A 384 -34.71 15.18 -5.56
CA GLN A 384 -35.93 15.61 -4.88
C GLN A 384 -36.73 16.61 -5.72
N LYS A 385 -36.04 17.47 -6.49
CA LYS A 385 -36.66 18.56 -7.25
C LYS A 385 -36.97 18.21 -8.71
N TYR A 386 -36.10 17.45 -9.37
CA TYR A 386 -36.14 17.19 -10.81
C TYR A 386 -36.31 15.70 -11.16
N GLY A 387 -36.32 14.81 -10.16
CA GLY A 387 -36.41 13.36 -10.35
C GLY A 387 -35.08 12.70 -10.72
N SER A 388 -35.02 11.38 -10.56
CA SER A 388 -33.80 10.60 -10.77
C SER A 388 -33.36 10.48 -12.23
N GLY A 389 -34.28 10.66 -13.19
CA GLY A 389 -33.97 10.54 -14.63
C GLY A 389 -32.98 11.59 -15.15
N ALA A 390 -32.80 12.71 -14.45
CA ALA A 390 -31.85 13.76 -14.81
C ALA A 390 -30.53 13.69 -14.02
N ARG A 391 -30.36 12.72 -13.11
CA ARG A 391 -29.17 12.55 -12.27
C ARG A 391 -27.88 12.51 -13.08
N GLU A 392 -27.90 11.81 -14.21
CA GLU A 392 -26.75 11.66 -15.10
C GLU A 392 -26.21 13.03 -15.56
N SER A 393 -27.11 13.93 -15.95
CA SER A 393 -26.73 15.29 -16.38
C SER A 393 -26.09 16.09 -15.24
N LEU A 394 -26.58 15.96 -13.99
CA LEU A 394 -25.96 16.61 -12.84
C LEU A 394 -24.54 16.08 -12.61
N ILE A 395 -24.35 14.77 -12.69
CA ILE A 395 -23.04 14.15 -12.47
C ILE A 395 -22.04 14.63 -13.53
N GLN A 396 -22.40 14.52 -14.82
CA GLN A 396 -21.51 14.84 -15.93
C GLN A 396 -21.27 16.34 -16.10
N ASP A 397 -22.33 17.15 -16.06
CA ASP A 397 -22.25 18.57 -16.39
C ASP A 397 -21.91 19.46 -15.20
N HIS A 398 -22.08 18.95 -13.97
CA HIS A 398 -21.79 19.73 -12.78
C HIS A 398 -20.76 19.07 -11.87
N ILE A 399 -21.04 17.89 -11.31
CA ILE A 399 -20.17 17.30 -10.26
C ILE A 399 -18.76 17.03 -10.80
N LEU A 400 -18.64 16.26 -11.89
CA LEU A 400 -17.34 15.94 -12.51
C LEU A 400 -16.64 17.17 -13.11
N LYS A 401 -17.37 18.26 -13.35
CA LYS A 401 -16.80 19.51 -13.90
C LYS A 401 -16.45 20.54 -12.84
N ASN A 402 -17.10 20.57 -11.69
CA ASN A 402 -17.00 21.73 -10.81
C ASN A 402 -16.53 21.38 -9.40
N PHE A 403 -16.37 20.10 -9.07
CA PHE A 403 -15.90 19.65 -7.76
C PHE A 403 -14.45 19.21 -7.86
N TYR A 404 -13.58 20.05 -7.30
CA TYR A 404 -12.13 19.91 -7.32
C TYR A 404 -11.60 19.45 -5.97
N ALA A 405 -10.49 18.74 -5.99
CA ALA A 405 -9.79 18.31 -4.80
C ALA A 405 -8.28 18.24 -5.02
N PHE A 406 -7.53 18.54 -3.97
CA PHE A 406 -6.07 18.38 -3.92
C PHE A 406 -5.68 17.44 -2.80
N GLU A 407 -4.67 16.61 -3.06
CA GLU A 407 -4.03 15.77 -2.03
C GLU A 407 -2.52 15.72 -2.28
N LEU A 408 -1.75 15.68 -1.20
CA LEU A 408 -0.30 15.62 -1.24
C LEU A 408 0.22 14.17 -1.29
N MET A 409 -0.54 13.25 -0.70
CA MET A 409 -0.14 11.88 -0.39
C MET A 409 -0.77 10.86 -1.34
N MET A 410 0.05 9.97 -1.90
CA MET A 410 -0.39 9.00 -2.91
C MET A 410 -1.41 7.98 -2.40
N ALA A 411 -1.23 7.49 -1.18
CA ALA A 411 -2.13 6.46 -0.64
C ALA A 411 -3.56 7.01 -0.43
N PRO A 412 -3.76 8.15 0.26
CA PRO A 412 -5.06 8.83 0.30
C PRO A 412 -5.58 9.22 -1.09
N TYR A 413 -4.70 9.63 -2.01
CA TYR A 413 -5.07 9.92 -3.39
C TYR A 413 -5.66 8.70 -4.12
N ALA A 414 -5.02 7.53 -4.03
CA ALA A 414 -5.54 6.28 -4.61
C ALA A 414 -6.88 5.87 -3.95
N VAL A 415 -6.98 5.99 -2.63
CA VAL A 415 -8.20 5.69 -1.86
C VAL A 415 -9.35 6.61 -2.25
N GLY A 416 -9.11 7.91 -2.40
CA GLY A 416 -10.12 8.89 -2.77
C GLY A 416 -10.68 8.64 -4.18
N HIS A 417 -9.83 8.24 -5.14
CA HIS A 417 -10.29 7.83 -6.46
C HIS A 417 -11.13 6.56 -6.43
N LEU A 418 -10.73 5.55 -5.65
CA LEU A 418 -11.53 4.33 -5.47
C LEU A 418 -12.90 4.65 -4.84
N LYS A 419 -12.92 5.44 -3.76
CA LYS A 419 -14.14 5.90 -3.10
C LYS A 419 -15.09 6.57 -4.08
N MET A 420 -14.59 7.54 -4.84
CA MET A 420 -15.41 8.28 -5.78
C MET A 420 -15.91 7.41 -6.94
N ALA A 421 -15.09 6.47 -7.43
CA ALA A 421 -15.53 5.53 -8.45
C ALA A 421 -16.70 4.65 -7.95
N LEU A 422 -16.58 4.07 -6.75
CA LEU A 422 -17.65 3.27 -6.14
C LEU A 422 -18.90 4.11 -5.83
N PHE A 423 -18.71 5.34 -5.35
CA PHE A 423 -19.80 6.27 -5.12
C PHE A 423 -20.60 6.55 -6.40
N LEU A 424 -19.92 6.82 -7.51
CA LEU A 424 -20.58 7.09 -8.79
C LEU A 424 -21.21 5.82 -9.38
N GLU A 425 -20.56 4.66 -9.26
CA GLU A 425 -21.12 3.38 -9.67
C GLU A 425 -22.43 3.06 -8.92
N ASN A 426 -22.48 3.30 -7.61
CA ASN A 426 -23.69 3.17 -6.80
C ASN A 426 -24.81 4.15 -7.20
N LEU A 427 -24.45 5.27 -7.81
CA LEU A 427 -25.41 6.20 -8.41
C LEU A 427 -25.84 5.79 -9.83
N GLY A 428 -25.36 4.65 -10.34
CA GLY A 428 -25.64 4.18 -11.70
C GLY A 428 -24.76 4.81 -12.78
N HIS A 429 -23.69 5.50 -12.40
CA HIS A 429 -22.76 6.20 -13.28
C HIS A 429 -21.33 5.63 -13.15
N PRO A 430 -21.05 4.44 -13.69
CA PRO A 430 -19.68 3.94 -13.75
C PRO A 430 -18.84 4.85 -14.67
N LEU A 431 -17.73 5.37 -14.15
CA LEU A 431 -16.85 6.27 -14.90
C LEU A 431 -16.38 5.62 -16.22
N SER A 432 -16.61 6.32 -17.33
CA SER A 432 -16.05 5.98 -18.65
C SER A 432 -14.55 6.27 -18.75
N GLU A 433 -13.87 5.77 -19.81
CA GLU A 433 -12.41 5.99 -19.97
C GLU A 433 -12.03 7.48 -20.13
N ASP A 434 -12.95 8.31 -20.62
CA ASP A 434 -12.74 9.75 -20.87
C ASP A 434 -13.15 10.62 -19.68
N GLU A 435 -13.88 10.07 -18.71
CA GLU A 435 -14.29 10.77 -17.51
C GLU A 435 -13.24 10.71 -16.41
N ARG A 436 -13.04 11.85 -15.75
CA ARG A 436 -12.07 11.97 -14.66
C ARG A 436 -12.65 12.78 -13.50
N ILE A 437 -12.51 12.23 -12.30
CA ILE A 437 -12.68 12.99 -11.06
C ILE A 437 -11.57 14.04 -10.99
N ARG A 438 -11.92 15.32 -10.76
CA ARG A 438 -10.97 16.45 -10.64
C ARG A 438 -10.24 16.47 -9.30
N PHE A 439 -9.68 15.32 -8.96
CA PHE A 439 -8.83 15.09 -7.81
C PHE A 439 -7.38 15.02 -8.31
N TYR A 440 -6.55 15.94 -7.81
CA TYR A 440 -5.19 16.13 -8.29
C TYR A 440 -4.18 15.97 -7.18
N LEU A 441 -3.04 15.40 -7.55
CA LEU A 441 -1.95 15.23 -6.64
C LEU A 441 -1.02 16.45 -6.68
N THR A 442 -0.99 17.23 -5.60
CA THR A 442 -0.22 18.47 -5.53
C THR A 442 0.00 18.92 -4.08
N ASN A 443 1.00 19.77 -3.86
CA ASN A 443 1.05 20.57 -2.65
C ASN A 443 0.20 21.84 -2.83
N THR A 444 -0.90 21.96 -2.10
CA THR A 444 -1.80 23.12 -2.17
C THR A 444 -1.14 24.44 -1.76
N LEU A 445 -0.16 24.38 -0.85
CA LEU A 445 0.55 25.55 -0.33
C LEU A 445 1.78 25.93 -1.19
N ASP A 446 1.93 25.29 -2.36
CA ASP A 446 2.96 25.60 -3.35
C ASP A 446 2.30 26.00 -4.69
N MET A 447 2.74 27.14 -5.23
CA MET A 447 2.26 27.70 -6.50
C MET A 447 3.22 27.46 -7.66
N SER A 448 4.37 26.82 -7.40
CA SER A 448 5.28 26.43 -8.46
C SER A 448 4.64 25.38 -9.36
N GLU A 449 4.76 25.59 -10.67
CA GLU A 449 4.41 24.57 -11.67
C GLU A 449 5.67 23.82 -12.08
N LEU A 450 5.47 22.56 -12.44
CA LEU A 450 6.58 21.69 -12.79
C LEU A 450 6.88 21.86 -14.27
N GLU A 451 8.15 22.06 -14.61
CA GLU A 451 8.59 21.96 -16.00
C GLU A 451 8.30 20.56 -16.53
N GLU A 452 7.85 20.48 -17.79
CA GLU A 452 7.66 19.20 -18.47
C GLU A 452 8.99 18.43 -18.49
N SER A 453 8.96 17.20 -17.98
CA SER A 453 10.12 16.33 -17.92
C SER A 453 9.84 15.01 -18.62
N VAL A 454 10.84 14.51 -19.34
CA VAL A 454 10.79 13.22 -20.06
C VAL A 454 11.17 12.03 -19.18
N LEU A 455 11.58 12.28 -17.93
CA LEU A 455 11.99 11.23 -17.02
C LEU A 455 10.76 10.44 -16.51
N PRO A 456 10.84 9.11 -16.36
CA PRO A 456 9.70 8.30 -15.92
C PRO A 456 9.22 8.65 -14.49
N GLY A 457 7.92 8.70 -14.26
CA GLY A 457 7.28 9.25 -13.05
C GLY A 457 7.07 10.76 -13.10
N LEU A 458 7.91 11.48 -13.84
CA LEU A 458 7.97 12.95 -13.76
C LEU A 458 6.98 13.63 -14.69
N SER A 459 6.69 13.06 -15.85
CA SER A 459 5.66 13.57 -16.76
C SER A 459 4.26 13.52 -16.16
N SER A 460 3.89 12.40 -15.51
CA SER A 460 2.59 12.27 -14.84
C SER A 460 2.45 13.21 -13.65
N LEU A 461 3.48 13.35 -12.81
CA LEU A 461 3.46 14.33 -11.71
C LEU A 461 3.42 15.77 -12.22
N ALA A 462 4.16 16.09 -13.28
CA ALA A 462 4.09 17.39 -13.95
C ALA A 462 2.67 17.70 -14.44
N LYS A 463 2.01 16.72 -15.07
CA LYS A 463 0.62 16.85 -15.51
C LYS A 463 -0.34 17.08 -14.34
N GLU A 464 -0.24 16.31 -13.26
CA GLU A 464 -1.05 16.49 -12.05
C GLU A 464 -0.86 17.90 -11.47
N SER A 465 0.38 18.36 -11.38
CA SER A 465 0.70 19.70 -10.87
C SER A 465 0.21 20.82 -11.78
N HIS A 466 0.32 20.68 -13.11
CA HIS A 466 -0.17 21.69 -14.05
C HIS A 466 -1.71 21.79 -14.02
N LEU A 467 -2.41 20.66 -14.00
CA LEU A 467 -3.88 20.63 -13.85
C LEU A 467 -4.31 21.26 -12.51
N ALA A 468 -3.58 20.97 -11.42
CA ALA A 468 -3.81 21.65 -10.16
C ALA A 468 -3.48 23.15 -10.22
N GLY A 469 -2.43 23.53 -10.94
CA GLY A 469 -2.03 24.92 -11.20
C GLY A 469 -3.11 25.73 -11.90
N GLU A 470 -3.75 25.17 -12.93
CA GLU A 470 -4.91 25.76 -13.62
C GLU A 470 -6.05 26.04 -12.63
N VAL A 471 -6.37 25.08 -11.75
CA VAL A 471 -7.39 25.26 -10.71
C VAL A 471 -6.98 26.32 -9.69
N LYS A 472 -5.72 26.31 -9.26
CA LYS A 472 -5.18 27.29 -8.31
C LYS A 472 -5.18 28.70 -8.88
N LYS A 473 -4.94 28.90 -10.18
CA LYS A 473 -4.75 30.23 -10.79
C LYS A 473 -5.97 30.78 -11.49
N GLU A 474 -6.69 29.95 -12.24
CA GLU A 474 -7.65 30.41 -13.23
C GLU A 474 -9.11 30.13 -12.86
N LYS A 475 -9.37 29.06 -12.09
CA LYS A 475 -10.75 28.68 -11.78
C LYS A 475 -11.33 29.58 -10.68
N PRO A 476 -12.50 30.20 -10.90
CA PRO A 476 -13.23 30.90 -9.87
C PRO A 476 -13.84 29.87 -8.93
N ILE A 477 -13.34 29.76 -7.70
CA ILE A 477 -13.83 28.82 -6.70
C ILE A 477 -14.81 29.56 -5.77
N LEU A 478 -16.06 29.11 -5.72
CA LEU A 478 -17.09 29.69 -4.87
C LEU A 478 -17.07 29.08 -3.46
N VAL A 479 -16.87 27.77 -3.37
CA VAL A 479 -16.90 27.01 -2.11
C VAL A 479 -15.53 26.41 -1.85
N ILE A 480 -14.96 26.68 -0.69
CA ILE A 480 -13.81 25.97 -0.15
C ILE A 480 -14.24 25.30 1.15
N LEU A 481 -14.03 24.00 1.24
CA LEU A 481 -14.35 23.19 2.42
C LEU A 481 -13.26 22.14 2.63
N GLY A 482 -13.29 21.46 3.78
CA GLY A 482 -12.35 20.38 4.07
C GLY A 482 -11.90 20.41 5.52
N ASN A 483 -10.92 19.57 5.83
CA ASN A 483 -10.23 19.54 7.11
C ASN A 483 -8.71 19.70 6.86
N PRO A 484 -8.16 20.92 7.00
CA PRO A 484 -6.75 21.14 6.71
C PRO A 484 -5.85 20.47 7.75
N PRO A 485 -4.59 20.13 7.40
CA PRO A 485 -3.65 19.54 8.33
C PRO A 485 -3.25 20.52 9.45
N TYR A 486 -3.03 19.98 10.65
CA TYR A 486 -2.54 20.72 11.82
C TYR A 486 -1.06 20.38 12.05
N SER A 487 -0.17 21.37 11.87
CA SER A 487 1.27 21.20 12.06
C SER A 487 1.95 22.51 12.44
N GLY A 488 2.11 22.75 13.75
CA GLY A 488 2.81 23.92 14.28
C GLY A 488 4.29 24.01 13.87
N HIS A 489 4.90 22.88 13.47
CA HIS A 489 6.25 22.80 12.90
C HIS A 489 6.21 22.42 11.42
N SER A 490 5.39 23.13 10.66
CA SER A 490 5.20 22.92 9.23
C SER A 490 6.51 22.75 8.42
N ALA A 491 6.46 21.76 7.51
CA ALA A 491 7.41 21.60 6.40
C ALA A 491 7.15 22.58 5.24
N ASN A 492 5.92 23.11 5.10
CA ASN A 492 5.52 24.11 4.11
C ASN A 492 6.14 25.49 4.41
N ARG A 493 7.35 25.70 3.89
CA ARG A 493 8.21 26.86 4.16
C ARG A 493 8.48 27.72 2.93
N GLY A 494 7.72 27.51 1.86
CA GLY A 494 7.81 28.30 0.63
C GLY A 494 7.66 29.79 0.88
N GLU A 495 8.38 30.61 0.12
CA GLU A 495 8.37 32.07 0.27
C GLU A 495 6.97 32.65 0.04
N TRP A 496 6.26 32.16 -0.98
CA TRP A 496 4.89 32.57 -1.32
C TRP A 496 3.93 32.45 -0.13
N ILE A 497 3.82 31.27 0.49
CA ILE A 497 2.87 31.11 1.60
C ILE A 497 3.35 31.86 2.85
N ARG A 498 4.66 31.97 3.07
CA ARG A 498 5.22 32.74 4.19
C ARG A 498 4.93 34.24 4.05
N SER A 499 4.99 34.79 2.84
CA SER A 499 4.68 36.20 2.61
C SER A 499 3.21 36.48 2.91
N LEU A 500 2.29 35.61 2.50
CA LEU A 500 0.86 35.73 2.82
C LEU A 500 0.57 35.66 4.32
N ILE A 501 1.26 34.79 5.07
CA ILE A 501 1.11 34.70 6.53
C ILE A 501 1.66 35.95 7.25
N ASN A 502 2.61 36.68 6.65
CA ASN A 502 3.14 37.88 7.28
C ASN A 502 2.08 38.98 7.45
N ASP A 503 1.00 38.96 6.66
CA ASP A 503 -0.12 39.88 6.82
C ASP A 503 -0.81 39.70 8.18
N TYR A 504 -0.93 38.46 8.65
CA TYR A 504 -1.49 38.15 9.97
C TYR A 504 -0.60 38.54 11.14
N LYS A 505 0.66 38.91 10.90
CA LYS A 505 1.58 39.40 11.95
C LYS A 505 1.38 40.88 12.25
N LYS A 506 0.44 41.54 11.57
CA LYS A 506 0.14 42.96 11.72
C LYS A 506 -1.35 43.19 11.97
N MET A 507 -1.67 44.18 12.79
CA MET A 507 -3.02 44.72 12.97
C MET A 507 -2.92 46.24 12.80
N ASP A 508 -3.75 46.85 11.96
CA ASP A 508 -3.69 48.28 11.60
C ASP A 508 -2.29 48.75 11.18
N SER A 509 -1.59 47.93 10.38
CA SER A 509 -0.21 48.16 9.92
C SER A 509 0.86 48.18 11.03
N LYS A 510 0.50 47.85 12.28
CA LYS A 510 1.45 47.71 13.39
C LYS A 510 1.74 46.23 13.67
N PRO A 511 2.98 45.84 14.01
CA PRO A 511 3.29 44.49 14.42
C PRO A 511 2.46 44.07 15.64
N LEU A 512 2.00 42.82 15.66
CA LEU A 512 1.38 42.24 16.86
C LEU A 512 2.41 42.12 17.99
N ASP A 513 2.06 42.57 19.19
CA ASP A 513 2.86 42.40 20.41
C ASP A 513 2.54 41.07 21.09
N GLU A 514 2.74 39.96 20.36
CA GLU A 514 2.44 38.61 20.83
C GLU A 514 3.71 37.75 20.88
N LYS A 515 3.91 37.03 21.98
CA LYS A 515 5.15 36.25 22.21
C LYS A 515 5.16 34.94 21.44
N GLN A 516 3.99 34.42 21.02
CA GLN A 516 3.88 33.14 20.33
C GLN A 516 3.44 33.24 18.85
N ILE A 517 3.87 34.29 18.14
CA ILE A 517 3.63 34.49 16.70
C ILE A 517 4.00 33.28 15.82
N LYS A 518 4.90 32.40 16.30
CA LYS A 518 5.29 31.17 15.59
C LYS A 518 4.10 30.27 15.20
N TRP A 519 3.00 30.26 15.95
CA TRP A 519 1.82 29.43 15.64
C TRP A 519 1.02 29.93 14.45
N LEU A 520 1.23 31.17 13.99
CA LEU A 520 0.69 31.62 12.70
C LEU A 520 1.30 30.86 11.50
N GLN A 521 2.42 30.15 11.72
CA GLN A 521 3.04 29.28 10.71
C GLN A 521 2.47 27.85 10.72
N ASP A 522 1.48 27.56 11.56
CA ASP A 522 0.75 26.29 11.49
C ASP A 522 0.08 26.15 10.12
N ASP A 523 0.02 24.92 9.61
CA ASP A 523 -0.53 24.66 8.28
C ASP A 523 -2.01 24.99 8.21
N TYR A 524 -2.83 24.76 9.24
CA TYR A 524 -4.25 25.13 9.19
C TYR A 524 -4.45 26.64 8.95
N VAL A 525 -3.56 27.49 9.49
CA VAL A 525 -3.59 28.96 9.29
C VAL A 525 -3.28 29.31 7.84
N LYS A 526 -2.36 28.58 7.20
CA LYS A 526 -2.01 28.77 5.78
C LYS A 526 -3.14 28.37 4.85
N PHE A 527 -3.82 27.26 5.16
CA PHE A 527 -5.01 26.87 4.41
C PHE A 527 -6.14 27.90 4.56
N LEU A 528 -6.32 28.50 5.75
CA LEU A 528 -7.28 29.62 5.93
C LEU A 528 -6.87 30.89 5.20
N ARG A 529 -5.58 31.14 4.97
CA ARG A 529 -5.08 32.31 4.23
C ARG A 529 -5.32 32.20 2.72
N LEU A 530 -5.36 30.98 2.18
CA LEU A 530 -5.43 30.68 0.75
C LEU A 530 -6.62 31.33 0.03
N PRO A 531 -7.88 31.26 0.54
CA PRO A 531 -9.02 31.95 -0.07
C PRO A 531 -8.86 33.46 -0.15
N SER A 532 -8.19 34.06 0.84
CA SER A 532 -8.05 35.51 1.00
C SER A 532 -6.88 36.11 0.20
N GLY A 533 -6.10 35.28 -0.51
CA GLY A 533 -4.95 35.69 -1.32
C GLY A 533 -5.22 35.75 -2.82
N LYS A 534 -6.44 35.41 -3.25
CA LYS A 534 -6.91 35.54 -4.64
C LYS A 534 -7.59 36.88 -4.86
#